data_AF-A0A0U1DN62-F1
#
_entry.id   AF-A0A0U1DN62-F1
#
_cell.length_a   1.000
_cell.length_b   1.000
_cell.length_c   1.000
_cell.angle_alpha   90.00
_cell.angle_beta   90.00
_cell.angle_gamma   90.00
#
_symmetry.space_group_name_H-M   'P 1'
#
loop_
_entity.id
_entity.type
_entity.pdbx_description
1 polymer ?
#
loop_
_entity_poly.entity_id
_entity_poly.type
_entity_poly.pdbx_seq_one_letter_code
_entity_poly.pdbx_strand_id
1 'polypeptide(L)'
;MTALPDLSVADGVVGHRWLTDHSWNRPSWTIAELEAAKAGRTVSVVLPALNEEETVASVVETITPLLGGLVDELIVLDSGSTDDTEIRALAAGARVISREVALPEIPPQPGKGEVLWRSLAATTGDIIAFVDSDLIDPDPMFVPKLLGPLLTTDGVHLVKGFYRRPLKVSGSEDANAAAGSPSWWRARCWPRCGPN
;
A
#
# COMPACT_ATOMS: atom_id res chain seq x y z
N MET A 1 -35.13 -45.87 15.25
CA MET A 1 -34.09 -45.05 15.89
C MET A 1 -33.01 -44.81 14.84
N THR A 2 -33.14 -43.71 14.11
CA THR A 2 -32.21 -43.32 13.05
C THR A 2 -31.05 -42.59 13.71
N ALA A 3 -29.84 -43.14 13.64
CA ALA A 3 -28.65 -42.50 14.19
C ALA A 3 -28.35 -41.22 13.41
N LEU A 4 -28.13 -40.12 14.13
CA LEU A 4 -27.62 -38.88 13.57
C LEU A 4 -26.20 -39.12 13.02
N PRO A 5 -25.85 -38.57 11.85
CA PRO A 5 -24.49 -38.68 11.34
C PRO A 5 -23.53 -37.92 12.26
N ASP A 6 -22.40 -38.57 12.54
CA ASP A 6 -21.25 -37.99 13.21
C ASP A 6 -20.68 -36.86 12.35
N LEU A 7 -20.78 -35.62 12.84
CA LEU A 7 -20.13 -34.45 12.27
C LEU A 7 -18.68 -34.37 12.76
N SER A 8 -17.93 -35.45 12.61
CA SER A 8 -16.48 -35.36 12.70
C SER A 8 -16.01 -34.57 11.48
N VAL A 9 -15.58 -33.34 11.77
CA VAL A 9 -15.08 -32.34 10.82
C VAL A 9 -13.89 -32.93 10.06
N ALA A 10 -14.19 -33.58 8.93
CA ALA A 10 -13.24 -33.82 7.86
C ALA A 10 -13.24 -32.58 6.95
N ASP A 11 -12.04 -32.21 6.51
CA ASP A 11 -11.70 -31.07 5.64
C ASP A 11 -11.63 -29.69 6.32
N GLY A 12 -10.68 -29.58 7.25
CA GLY A 12 -10.11 -28.30 7.66
C GLY A 12 -9.53 -27.55 6.47
N VAL A 13 -10.18 -26.45 6.12
CA VAL A 13 -9.80 -25.50 5.07
C VAL A 13 -8.32 -25.12 5.18
N VAL A 14 -7.52 -25.54 4.20
CA VAL A 14 -6.09 -25.21 4.01
C VAL A 14 -5.81 -23.69 4.02
N GLY A 15 -6.85 -22.86 3.87
CA GLY A 15 -6.78 -21.40 3.95
C GLY A 15 -6.54 -20.80 5.35
N HIS A 16 -6.76 -21.54 6.45
CA HIS A 16 -6.60 -20.95 7.79
C HIS A 16 -5.13 -20.81 8.23
N ARG A 17 -4.25 -21.77 7.89
CA ARG A 17 -2.85 -21.73 8.35
C ARG A 17 -2.05 -20.60 7.70
N TRP A 18 -2.22 -20.42 6.38
CA TRP A 18 -1.57 -19.33 5.65
C TRP A 18 -1.90 -17.98 6.25
N LEU A 19 -3.17 -17.77 6.58
CA LEU A 19 -3.64 -16.52 7.18
C LEU A 19 -3.03 -16.24 8.55
N THR A 20 -2.90 -17.26 9.38
CA THR A 20 -2.29 -17.14 10.70
C THR A 20 -0.83 -16.73 10.60
N ASP A 21 -0.09 -17.32 9.66
CA ASP A 21 1.36 -17.15 9.55
C ASP A 21 1.77 -15.94 8.68
N HIS A 22 0.85 -15.41 7.85
CA HIS A 22 1.11 -14.33 6.88
C HIS A 22 0.18 -13.12 7.05
N SER A 23 -0.26 -12.86 8.28
CA SER A 23 -1.00 -11.65 8.65
C SER A 23 -0.35 -10.94 9.82
N TRP A 24 0.07 -9.69 9.63
CA TRP A 24 0.70 -8.87 10.66
C TRP A 24 -0.21 -7.71 11.06
N ASN A 25 -0.74 -7.70 12.29
CA ASN A 25 -1.63 -6.64 12.78
C ASN A 25 -0.90 -5.51 13.53
N ARG A 26 0.16 -5.87 14.24
CA ARG A 26 1.03 -4.96 15.00
C ARG A 26 2.46 -5.46 14.87
N PRO A 27 3.08 -5.28 13.70
CA PRO A 27 4.47 -5.69 13.55
C PRO A 27 5.35 -4.94 14.55
N SER A 28 6.34 -5.64 15.09
CA SER A 28 7.27 -5.10 16.11
C SER A 28 8.51 -4.45 15.51
N TRP A 29 8.64 -4.43 14.17
CA TRP A 29 9.79 -3.85 13.50
C TRP A 29 9.83 -2.33 13.69
N THR A 30 11.03 -1.81 13.96
CA THR A 30 11.34 -0.39 13.86
C THR A 30 11.72 -0.02 12.43
N ILE A 31 11.64 1.28 12.09
CA ILE A 31 12.07 1.77 10.76
C ILE A 31 13.55 1.43 10.51
N ALA A 32 14.41 1.59 11.52
CA ALA A 32 15.84 1.29 11.41
C ALA A 32 16.12 -0.20 11.14
N GLU A 33 15.36 -1.11 11.75
CA GLU A 33 15.47 -2.55 11.47
C GLU A 33 15.04 -2.88 10.04
N LEU A 34 13.98 -2.24 9.53
CA LEU A 34 13.53 -2.41 8.15
C LEU A 34 14.55 -1.85 7.15
N GLU A 35 15.12 -0.68 7.43
CA GLU A 35 16.15 -0.09 6.60
C GLU A 35 17.40 -0.98 6.52
N ALA A 36 17.86 -1.51 7.65
CA ALA A 36 18.95 -2.49 7.67
C ALA A 36 18.59 -3.77 6.89
N ALA A 37 17.33 -4.22 6.98
CA ALA A 37 16.84 -5.39 6.27
C ALA A 37 16.76 -5.19 4.75
N LYS A 38 16.81 -3.96 4.21
CA LYS A 38 16.89 -3.72 2.76
C LYS A 38 18.03 -4.52 2.12
N ALA A 39 19.18 -4.64 2.79
CA ALA A 39 20.31 -5.46 2.36
C ALA A 39 20.73 -5.20 0.90
N GLY A 40 20.74 -3.91 0.50
CA GLY A 40 21.08 -3.46 -0.85
C GLY A 40 19.89 -3.32 -1.82
N ARG A 41 18.70 -3.80 -1.45
CA ARG A 41 17.46 -3.57 -2.21
C ARG A 41 16.97 -2.14 -2.03
N THR A 42 16.33 -1.61 -3.06
CA THR A 42 15.75 -0.26 -3.10
C THR A 42 14.22 -0.29 -3.10
N VAL A 43 13.60 0.78 -2.59
CA VAL A 43 12.16 0.93 -2.43
C VAL A 43 11.68 2.21 -3.11
N SER A 44 10.77 2.05 -4.07
CA SER A 44 9.99 3.15 -4.63
C SER A 44 8.57 3.15 -4.03
N VAL A 45 8.10 4.31 -3.59
CA VAL A 45 6.71 4.53 -3.19
C VAL A 45 6.01 5.34 -4.28
N VAL A 46 4.84 4.88 -4.71
CA VAL A 46 4.05 5.49 -5.77
C VAL A 46 2.66 5.86 -5.27
N LEU A 47 2.28 7.11 -5.49
CA LEU A 47 0.96 7.66 -5.21
C LEU A 47 0.25 7.96 -6.55
N PRO A 48 -0.67 7.10 -7.01
CA PRO A 48 -1.49 7.42 -8.18
C PRO A 48 -2.50 8.50 -7.81
N ALA A 49 -2.53 9.62 -8.54
CA ALA A 49 -3.39 10.77 -8.24
C ALA A 49 -4.25 11.20 -9.44
N LEU A 50 -5.49 11.62 -9.17
CA LEU A 50 -6.39 12.25 -10.14
C LEU A 50 -7.36 13.19 -9.40
N ASN A 51 -7.09 14.48 -9.41
CA ASN A 51 -7.87 15.51 -8.70
C ASN A 51 -7.97 15.28 -7.18
N GLU A 52 -6.81 15.22 -6.52
CA GLU A 52 -6.63 14.91 -5.10
C GLU A 52 -5.97 16.09 -4.36
N GLU A 53 -6.25 17.33 -4.75
CA GLU A 53 -5.61 18.53 -4.18
C GLU A 53 -5.84 18.67 -2.66
N GLU A 54 -6.93 18.14 -2.14
CA GLU A 54 -7.28 18.23 -0.72
C GLU A 54 -6.46 17.29 0.17
N THR A 55 -5.96 16.19 -0.39
CA THR A 55 -5.45 15.02 0.36
C THR A 55 -3.99 14.72 0.05
N VAL A 56 -3.55 14.88 -1.21
CA VAL A 56 -2.24 14.43 -1.70
C VAL A 56 -1.07 14.94 -0.86
N ALA A 57 -1.10 16.21 -0.44
CA ALA A 57 -0.02 16.80 0.36
C ALA A 57 0.12 16.08 1.71
N SER A 58 -0.98 15.81 2.40
CA SER A 58 -0.96 15.12 3.69
C SER A 58 -0.41 13.69 3.56
N VAL A 59 -0.75 12.98 2.48
CA VAL A 59 -0.22 11.63 2.22
C VAL A 59 1.28 11.68 1.97
N VAL A 60 1.75 12.60 1.13
CA VAL A 60 3.18 12.82 0.86
C VAL A 60 3.93 13.12 2.15
N GLU A 61 3.43 14.04 2.97
CA GLU A 61 4.06 14.45 4.23
C GLU A 61 4.24 13.29 5.23
N THR A 62 3.39 12.27 5.20
CA THR A 62 3.59 11.08 6.04
C THR A 62 4.72 10.16 5.57
N ILE A 63 5.09 10.25 4.29
CA ILE A 63 6.09 9.37 3.66
C ILE A 63 7.44 10.10 3.53
N THR A 64 7.46 11.41 3.35
CA THR A 64 8.68 12.23 3.23
C THR A 64 9.71 11.97 4.35
N PRO A 65 9.35 11.77 5.62
CA PRO A 65 10.32 11.43 6.68
C PRO A 65 11.07 10.09 6.47
N LEU A 66 10.56 9.20 5.61
CA LEU A 66 11.18 7.91 5.27
C LEU A 66 12.12 8.03 4.07
N LEU A 67 12.07 9.14 3.33
CA LEU A 67 12.82 9.36 2.11
C LEU A 67 14.32 9.55 2.42
N GLY A 68 15.18 8.84 1.68
CA GLY A 68 16.62 8.80 1.93
C GLY A 68 17.06 7.79 3.00
N GLY A 69 16.11 7.05 3.58
CA GLY A 69 16.37 5.93 4.48
C GLY A 69 15.62 4.68 4.01
N LEU A 70 14.48 4.38 4.63
CA LEU A 70 13.64 3.24 4.25
C LEU A 70 13.10 3.35 2.81
N VAL A 71 12.74 4.55 2.37
CA VAL A 71 12.23 4.85 1.01
C VAL A 71 13.32 5.56 0.21
N ASP A 72 13.63 5.06 -0.98
CA ASP A 72 14.65 5.66 -1.87
C ASP A 72 14.04 6.66 -2.85
N GLU A 73 12.80 6.41 -3.26
CA GLU A 73 12.07 7.21 -4.25
C GLU A 73 10.61 7.39 -3.85
N LEU A 74 10.10 8.62 -3.92
CA LEU A 74 8.69 8.94 -3.72
C LEU A 74 8.14 9.67 -4.96
N ILE A 75 7.26 8.98 -5.70
CA ILE A 75 6.62 9.52 -6.90
C ILE A 75 5.12 9.69 -6.67
N VAL A 76 4.60 10.85 -7.04
CA VAL A 76 3.18 11.03 -7.34
C VAL A 76 3.03 10.88 -8.85
N LEU A 77 2.27 9.87 -9.29
CA LEU A 77 1.98 9.67 -10.70
C LEU A 77 0.64 10.34 -11.03
N ASP A 78 0.70 11.49 -11.68
CA ASP A 78 -0.48 12.26 -12.02
C ASP A 78 -1.19 11.68 -13.25
N SER A 79 -2.49 11.40 -13.08
CA SER A 79 -3.35 10.85 -14.10
C SER A 79 -4.06 11.91 -14.95
N GLY A 80 -3.50 13.11 -15.04
CA GLY A 80 -4.09 14.25 -15.74
C GLY A 80 -5.07 15.01 -14.87
N SER A 81 -4.63 15.37 -13.66
CA SER A 81 -5.40 16.24 -12.77
C SER A 81 -5.62 17.62 -13.41
N THR A 82 -6.75 18.23 -13.09
CA THR A 82 -7.17 19.56 -13.56
C THR A 82 -7.26 20.59 -12.44
N ASP A 83 -6.93 20.16 -11.22
CA ASP A 83 -6.90 20.94 -9.99
C ASP A 83 -5.44 21.16 -9.52
N ASP A 84 -5.22 21.62 -8.29
CA ASP A 84 -3.87 21.92 -7.78
C ASP A 84 -3.09 20.68 -7.29
N THR A 85 -3.51 19.46 -7.62
CA THR A 85 -2.87 18.19 -7.16
C THR A 85 -1.36 18.19 -7.38
N GLU A 86 -0.90 18.53 -8.59
CA GLU A 86 0.53 18.52 -8.94
C GLU A 86 1.32 19.52 -8.08
N ILE A 87 0.84 20.76 -7.99
CA ILE A 87 1.55 21.83 -7.27
C ILE A 87 1.65 21.51 -5.79
N ARG A 88 0.57 20.97 -5.20
CA ARG A 88 0.54 20.59 -3.78
C ARG A 88 1.44 19.40 -3.48
N ALA A 89 1.47 18.41 -4.35
CA ALA A 89 2.38 17.27 -4.24
C ALA A 89 3.86 17.67 -4.31
N LEU A 90 4.21 18.55 -5.27
CA LEU A 90 5.57 19.10 -5.39
C LEU A 90 5.95 19.89 -4.13
N ALA A 91 5.05 20.75 -3.64
CA ALA A 91 5.28 21.55 -2.44
C ALA A 91 5.50 20.69 -1.18
N ALA A 92 4.84 19.54 -1.10
CA ALA A 92 4.99 18.58 0.00
C ALA A 92 6.28 17.73 -0.09
N GLY A 93 7.04 17.84 -1.20
CA GLY A 93 8.34 17.21 -1.37
C GLY A 93 8.35 15.92 -2.20
N ALA A 94 7.26 15.59 -2.90
CA ALA A 94 7.25 14.47 -3.83
C ALA A 94 7.79 14.85 -5.22
N ARG A 95 8.30 13.86 -5.96
CA ARG A 95 8.53 13.99 -7.40
C ARG A 95 7.21 13.72 -8.11
N VAL A 96 6.71 14.64 -8.93
CA VAL A 96 5.49 14.43 -9.72
C VAL A 96 5.86 14.03 -11.16
N ILE A 97 5.18 13.01 -11.69
CA ILE A 97 5.37 12.53 -13.06
C ILE A 97 3.98 12.31 -13.67
N SER A 98 3.71 12.90 -14.84
CA SER A 98 2.46 12.65 -15.56
C SER A 98 2.49 11.33 -16.33
N ARG A 99 1.32 10.78 -16.68
CA ARG A 99 1.22 9.56 -17.51
C ARG A 99 1.95 9.68 -18.85
N GLU A 100 1.96 10.86 -19.46
CA GLU A 100 2.62 11.15 -20.73
C GLU A 100 4.15 11.06 -20.59
N VAL A 101 4.69 11.54 -19.47
CA VAL A 101 6.14 11.53 -19.20
C VAL A 101 6.62 10.15 -18.77
N ALA A 102 5.79 9.40 -18.02
CA ALA A 102 6.15 8.09 -17.48
C ALA A 102 6.48 7.05 -18.56
N LEU A 103 5.82 7.12 -19.72
CA LEU A 103 6.04 6.22 -20.85
C LEU A 103 5.67 6.91 -22.17
N PRO A 104 6.56 7.80 -22.69
CA PRO A 104 6.24 8.74 -23.76
C PRO A 104 5.98 8.08 -25.12
N GLU A 105 6.49 6.87 -25.35
CA GLU A 105 6.31 6.12 -26.59
C GLU A 105 4.89 5.52 -26.75
N ILE A 106 4.10 5.44 -25.67
CA ILE A 106 2.76 4.83 -25.68
C ILE A 106 1.72 5.87 -25.26
N PRO A 107 0.69 6.15 -26.08
CA PRO A 107 -0.38 7.07 -25.72
C PRO A 107 -1.14 6.66 -24.44
N PRO A 108 -1.38 7.58 -23.49
CA PRO A 108 -2.11 7.28 -22.25
C PRO A 108 -3.54 6.78 -22.45
N GLN A 109 -3.94 5.77 -21.67
CA GLN A 109 -5.32 5.31 -21.52
C GLN A 109 -5.96 5.80 -20.22
N PRO A 110 -7.30 5.88 -20.12
CA PRO A 110 -7.96 6.24 -18.87
C PRO A 110 -7.93 5.09 -17.84
N GLY A 111 -8.01 5.45 -16.56
CA GLY A 111 -8.24 4.52 -15.45
C GLY A 111 -7.01 4.25 -14.59
N LYS A 112 -7.25 3.88 -13.32
CA LYS A 112 -6.21 3.68 -12.30
C LYS A 112 -5.18 2.61 -12.68
N GLY A 113 -5.60 1.57 -13.39
CA GLY A 113 -4.70 0.52 -13.87
C GLY A 113 -3.59 1.04 -14.80
N GLU A 114 -3.90 2.02 -15.66
CA GLU A 114 -2.91 2.67 -16.54
C GLU A 114 -1.83 3.38 -15.71
N VAL A 115 -2.26 4.12 -14.68
CA VAL A 115 -1.38 4.88 -13.79
C VAL A 115 -0.44 3.90 -13.07
N LEU A 116 -0.99 2.85 -12.45
CA LEU A 116 -0.19 1.84 -11.78
C LEU A 116 0.80 1.16 -12.74
N TRP A 117 0.37 0.81 -13.95
CA TRP A 117 1.24 0.16 -14.93
C TRP A 117 2.37 1.08 -15.43
N ARG A 118 2.07 2.33 -15.77
CA ARG A 118 3.08 3.33 -16.18
C ARG A 118 4.08 3.65 -15.09
N SER A 119 3.64 3.63 -13.84
CA SER A 119 4.56 3.88 -12.72
C SER A 119 5.71 2.88 -12.65
N LEU A 120 5.55 1.67 -13.20
CA LEU A 120 6.62 0.68 -13.28
C LEU A 120 7.77 1.14 -14.19
N ALA A 121 7.48 1.95 -15.22
CA ALA A 121 8.49 2.55 -16.09
C ALA A 121 9.10 3.84 -15.48
N ALA A 122 8.37 4.48 -14.56
CA ALA A 122 8.78 5.71 -13.91
C ALA A 122 9.62 5.50 -12.64
N THR A 123 9.67 4.27 -12.11
CA THR A 123 10.34 3.90 -10.86
C THR A 123 11.54 3.00 -11.10
N THR A 124 12.47 3.00 -10.14
CA THR A 124 13.69 2.15 -10.21
C THR A 124 13.84 1.16 -9.06
N GLY A 125 12.95 1.21 -8.07
CA GLY A 125 13.03 0.38 -6.87
C GLY A 125 12.87 -1.12 -7.17
N ASP A 126 13.66 -1.95 -6.47
CA ASP A 126 13.48 -3.41 -6.46
C ASP A 126 12.12 -3.80 -5.86
N ILE A 127 11.60 -2.96 -4.96
CA ILE A 127 10.29 -3.08 -4.32
C ILE A 127 9.49 -1.81 -4.62
N ILE A 128 8.23 -1.99 -5.04
CA ILE A 128 7.28 -0.88 -5.25
C ILE A 128 6.13 -1.00 -4.25
N ALA A 129 5.89 0.08 -3.50
CA ALA A 129 4.73 0.21 -2.64
C ALA A 129 3.75 1.25 -3.20
N PHE A 130 2.50 0.83 -3.42
CA PHE A 130 1.43 1.72 -3.83
C PHE A 130 0.63 2.22 -2.63
N VAL A 131 0.46 3.54 -2.53
CA VAL A 131 -0.36 4.20 -1.51
C VAL A 131 -1.33 5.13 -2.21
N ASP A 132 -2.62 5.03 -1.91
CA ASP A 132 -3.62 5.92 -2.51
C ASP A 132 -3.42 7.35 -2.01
N SER A 133 -3.57 8.35 -2.89
CA SER A 133 -3.39 9.77 -2.55
C SER A 133 -4.62 10.41 -1.92
N ASP A 134 -5.76 9.71 -1.84
CA ASP A 134 -7.05 10.19 -1.34
C ASP A 134 -7.29 9.89 0.16
N LEU A 135 -6.23 9.50 0.88
CA LEU A 135 -6.34 9.09 2.28
C LEU A 135 -6.48 10.31 3.21
N ILE A 136 -7.47 10.24 4.10
CA ILE A 136 -7.68 11.20 5.18
C ILE A 136 -6.98 10.67 6.45
N ASP A 137 -6.16 11.52 7.08
CA ASP A 137 -5.33 11.19 8.25
C ASP A 137 -4.54 9.87 8.09
N PRO A 138 -3.67 9.78 7.05
CA PRO A 138 -2.91 8.56 6.79
C PRO A 138 -1.97 8.20 7.96
N ASP A 139 -1.94 6.92 8.34
CA ASP A 139 -1.00 6.41 9.35
C ASP A 139 0.43 6.41 8.73
N PRO A 140 1.41 7.14 9.30
CA PRO A 140 2.79 7.14 8.81
C PRO A 140 3.44 5.75 8.76
N MET A 141 2.89 4.78 9.50
CA MET A 141 3.35 3.40 9.48
C MET A 141 2.80 2.58 8.30
N PHE A 142 1.93 3.10 7.42
CA PHE A 142 1.40 2.33 6.28
C PHE A 142 2.49 1.77 5.39
N VAL A 143 3.46 2.60 4.97
CA VAL A 143 4.57 2.14 4.13
C VAL A 143 5.48 1.14 4.88
N PRO A 144 5.99 1.44 6.09
CA PRO A 144 6.78 0.47 6.86
C PRO A 144 6.07 -0.87 7.07
N LYS A 145 4.78 -0.83 7.37
CA LYS A 145 3.96 -2.02 7.57
C LYS A 145 3.85 -2.85 6.29
N LEU A 146 3.61 -2.22 5.13
CA LEU A 146 3.58 -2.90 3.82
C LEU A 146 4.93 -3.54 3.47
N LEU A 147 6.03 -2.85 3.74
CA LEU A 147 7.37 -3.29 3.38
C LEU A 147 7.90 -4.41 4.28
N GLY A 148 7.50 -4.44 5.55
CA GLY A 148 8.04 -5.37 6.53
C GLY A 148 8.07 -6.83 6.06
N PRO A 149 6.93 -7.44 5.65
CA PRO A 149 6.93 -8.81 5.17
C PRO A 149 7.79 -9.04 3.91
N LEU A 150 7.93 -8.04 3.02
CA LEU A 150 8.79 -8.15 1.82
C LEU A 150 10.29 -8.12 2.18
N LEU A 151 10.64 -7.38 3.23
CA LEU A 151 12.02 -7.20 3.66
C LEU A 151 12.50 -8.32 4.59
N THR A 152 11.59 -8.90 5.40
CA THR A 152 11.96 -9.81 6.50
C THR A 152 11.50 -11.26 6.32
N THR A 153 10.65 -11.56 5.34
CA THR A 153 10.08 -12.91 5.17
C THR A 153 10.40 -13.47 3.79
N ASP A 154 11.15 -14.56 3.77
CA ASP A 154 11.50 -15.24 2.52
C ASP A 154 10.26 -15.74 1.76
N GLY A 155 10.28 -15.62 0.43
CA GLY A 155 9.23 -16.11 -0.45
C GLY A 155 7.99 -15.20 -0.57
N VAL A 156 7.93 -14.09 0.17
CA VAL A 156 6.87 -13.07 0.03
C VAL A 156 7.22 -12.11 -1.11
N HIS A 157 6.31 -11.97 -2.08
CA HIS A 157 6.49 -11.10 -3.27
C HIS A 157 5.37 -10.07 -3.45
N LEU A 158 4.28 -10.19 -2.69
CA LEU A 158 3.15 -9.28 -2.73
C LEU A 158 2.64 -9.12 -1.32
N VAL A 159 2.38 -7.88 -0.90
CA VAL A 159 1.74 -7.56 0.36
C VAL A 159 0.52 -6.70 0.09
N LYS A 160 -0.64 -7.12 0.58
CA LYS A 160 -1.89 -6.38 0.48
C LYS A 160 -2.29 -5.83 1.84
N GLY A 161 -2.43 -4.51 1.94
CA GLY A 161 -3.04 -3.88 3.10
C GLY A 161 -4.53 -4.24 3.23
N PHE A 162 -5.00 -4.41 4.45
CA PHE A 162 -6.41 -4.38 4.77
C PHE A 162 -6.67 -3.56 6.02
N TYR A 163 -7.81 -2.89 6.02
CA TYR A 163 -8.23 -1.93 7.04
C TYR A 163 -9.76 -1.93 7.13
N ARG A 164 -10.29 -1.39 8.23
CA ARG A 164 -11.73 -1.22 8.42
C ARG A 164 -12.15 0.14 7.90
N ARG A 165 -13.14 0.19 7.00
CA ARG A 165 -13.71 1.45 6.55
C ARG A 165 -14.62 2.05 7.64
N PRO A 166 -14.44 3.31 8.02
CA PRO A 166 -15.42 4.08 8.78
C PRO A 166 -16.81 3.99 8.13
N LEU A 167 -17.83 3.56 8.87
CA LEU A 167 -19.22 3.70 8.41
C LEU A 167 -19.73 5.06 8.86
N LYS A 168 -20.04 5.96 7.91
CA LYS A 168 -20.79 7.19 8.22
C LYS A 168 -22.27 6.85 8.24
N VAL A 169 -22.84 6.61 9.42
CA VAL A 169 -24.30 6.55 9.61
C VAL A 169 -24.76 7.94 10.07
N SER A 170 -25.82 8.46 9.46
CA SER A 170 -26.36 9.82 9.65
C SER A 170 -26.46 10.24 11.12
N GLY A 171 -25.51 11.06 11.58
CA GLY A 171 -25.61 11.81 12.85
C GLY A 171 -24.74 11.33 14.02
N SER A 172 -23.95 10.27 13.88
CA SER A 172 -22.97 9.88 14.91
C SER A 172 -21.69 9.32 14.30
N GLU A 173 -20.56 9.95 14.63
CA GLU A 173 -19.24 9.38 14.38
C GLU A 173 -19.01 8.28 15.43
N ASP A 174 -18.89 7.03 14.97
CA ASP A 174 -18.34 5.99 15.82
C ASP A 174 -16.91 6.38 16.18
N ALA A 175 -16.60 6.58 17.46
CA ALA A 175 -15.24 6.86 17.93
C ALA A 175 -14.21 5.74 17.60
N ASN A 176 -14.68 4.64 17.01
CA ASN A 176 -13.89 3.50 16.53
C ASN A 176 -13.81 3.42 14.99
N ALA A 177 -14.34 4.43 14.29
CA ALA A 177 -14.25 4.58 12.85
C ALA A 177 -12.94 5.33 12.54
N ALA A 178 -11.96 4.62 11.99
CA ALA A 178 -10.62 5.17 11.77
C ALA A 178 -10.61 6.33 10.76
N ALA A 179 -10.61 7.55 11.27
CA ALA A 179 -9.44 8.39 11.07
C ALA A 179 -8.31 7.83 11.97
N GLY A 180 -7.22 7.34 11.37
CA GLY A 180 -5.92 7.18 12.05
C GLY A 180 -5.75 6.33 13.32
N SER A 181 -6.40 5.17 13.51
CA SER A 181 -6.02 4.28 14.65
C SER A 181 -4.91 3.27 14.28
N PRO A 182 -3.79 3.17 15.05
CA PRO A 182 -2.63 2.29 14.76
C PRO A 182 -2.90 0.77 14.78
N SER A 183 -4.13 0.34 15.09
CA SER A 183 -4.44 -1.00 15.57
C SER A 183 -5.06 -1.96 14.54
N TRP A 184 -5.23 -1.55 13.28
CA TRP A 184 -6.06 -2.29 12.33
C TRP A 184 -5.51 -2.46 10.92
N TRP A 185 -4.27 -2.07 10.68
CA TRP A 185 -3.61 -2.38 9.41
C TRP A 185 -3.11 -3.81 9.44
N ARG A 186 -3.39 -4.57 8.38
CA ARG A 186 -2.82 -5.91 8.23
C ARG A 186 -2.34 -6.18 6.80
N ALA A 187 -1.22 -6.86 6.68
CA ALA A 187 -0.64 -7.35 5.43
C ALA A 187 -1.21 -8.73 5.07
N ARG A 188 -1.43 -9.02 3.79
CA ARG A 188 -1.65 -10.38 3.26
C ARG A 188 -0.71 -10.66 2.10
N CYS A 189 -0.07 -11.83 2.12
CA CYS A 189 0.84 -12.25 1.05
C CYS A 189 0.26 -13.38 0.21
N TRP A 190 0.69 -13.51 -1.05
CA TRP A 190 0.30 -14.60 -1.96
C TRP A 190 1.55 -15.34 -2.47
N PRO A 191 1.55 -16.69 -2.54
CA PRO A 191 2.67 -17.44 -3.08
C PRO A 191 2.75 -17.35 -4.62
N ARG A 192 3.91 -17.74 -5.16
CA ARG A 192 4.21 -17.83 -6.60
C ARG A 192 3.10 -18.61 -7.35
N CYS A 193 2.59 -18.03 -8.44
CA CYS A 193 1.94 -18.84 -9.47
C CYS A 193 3.04 -19.67 -10.14
N GLY A 194 3.04 -20.99 -9.92
CA GLY A 194 3.92 -21.89 -10.64
C GLY A 194 3.63 -21.85 -12.15
N PRO A 195 4.62 -22.14 -13.02
CA PRO A 195 4.33 -22.38 -14.42
C PRO A 195 3.46 -23.64 -14.55
N ASN A 196 2.44 -23.59 -15.43
CA ASN A 196 1.67 -24.76 -15.87
C ASN A 196 2.58 -25.81 -16.51
#